data_AF-A0A961HJB5-F1
#
_entry.id   AF-A0A961HJB5-F1
#
_cell.length_a   1.000
_cell.length_b   1.000
_cell.length_c   1.000
_cell.angle_alpha   90.00
_cell.angle_beta   90.00
_cell.angle_gamma   90.00
#
_symmetry.space_group_name_H-M   'P 1'
#
loop_
_entity.id
_entity.type
_entity.pdbx_description
1 polymer ?
#
loop_
_entity_poly.entity_id
_entity_poly.type
_entity_poly.pdbx_seq_one_letter_code
_entity_poly.pdbx_strand_id
1 'polypeptide(L)'
;MLNFIYWPVSWIMWVWHWLFDHLTPNTPGGDGIAWALSVVFLVFTLRAILYKPFVKQVRTTKKMQEINPQLQAIRKKYAKDRVKMTEEMQKLQKEHGFNPLLGCLPMFMQIPVFIGLFHVLRSFNRMGTGMGQLGMGAEETRSIGNYVFNADQVQNFLDARLFGVPLSSYVTQPKTEWVAFVQWDNGIPAAIDFTRGHIAILVVPMMIVASVSTHMNSRASVARQPAAALENPQTRIMNNLALYVFPLGILVTGVFFPVAILLYWMSNNIWTYGQQHIVFGQIEKEEEAAKQAKQEKRKANAPQPGARPNRTKRGVAAPAKAADESADSDGAGTESSSVDMTKPGQKPTKPQAGAKPAAKPAPGAKPAAGANRKSGSAGKSSGGKSSGGRSKGGSGGGKGVGKGSAAKRNRSGGK
;
A
#
# COMPACT_ATOMS: atom_id res chain seq x y z
N MET A 1 9.12 11.97 16.77
CA MET A 1 8.80 10.58 17.21
C MET A 1 8.95 9.51 16.11
N LEU A 2 9.63 9.75 14.98
CA LEU A 2 9.96 8.71 13.98
C LEU A 2 11.44 8.75 13.57
N ASN A 3 12.29 9.16 14.51
CA ASN A 3 13.69 9.49 14.26
C ASN A 3 14.48 8.27 13.74
N PHE A 4 14.07 7.05 14.10
CA PHE A 4 14.61 5.78 13.58
C PHE A 4 14.37 5.56 12.07
N ILE A 5 13.46 6.33 11.45
CA ILE A 5 13.26 6.38 9.99
C ILE A 5 14.02 7.58 9.42
N TYR A 6 13.89 8.75 10.06
CA TYR A 6 14.45 10.01 9.56
C TYR A 6 15.98 9.98 9.46
N TRP A 7 16.68 9.44 10.47
CA TRP A 7 18.13 9.32 10.45
C TRP A 7 18.62 8.44 9.28
N PRO A 8 18.21 7.17 9.11
CA PRO A 8 18.60 6.35 7.96
C PRO A 8 18.24 6.95 6.58
N VAL A 9 17.06 7.58 6.45
CA VAL A 9 16.65 8.22 5.18
C VAL A 9 17.54 9.41 4.86
N SER A 10 17.84 10.26 5.84
CA SER A 10 18.78 11.38 5.67
C SER A 10 20.20 10.90 5.38
N TRP A 11 20.67 9.83 6.05
CA TRP A 11 22.00 9.25 5.83
C TRP A 11 22.18 8.72 4.40
N ILE A 12 21.20 7.96 3.88
CA ILE A 12 21.25 7.48 2.50
C ILE A 12 21.24 8.67 1.52
N MET A 13 20.45 9.71 1.78
CA MET A 13 20.44 10.93 0.97
C MET A 13 21.80 11.65 0.99
N TRP A 14 22.44 11.74 2.15
CA TRP A 14 23.76 12.34 2.35
C TRP A 14 24.86 11.58 1.61
N VAL A 15 24.88 10.24 1.66
CA VAL A 15 25.83 9.41 0.89
C VAL A 15 25.68 9.66 -0.61
N TRP A 16 24.46 9.74 -1.13
CA TRP A 16 24.25 10.04 -2.55
C TRP A 16 24.58 11.50 -2.89
N HIS A 17 24.30 12.47 -2.02
CA HIS A 17 24.70 13.85 -2.25
C HIS A 17 26.21 13.97 -2.35
N TRP A 18 26.94 13.47 -1.35
CA TRP A 18 28.41 13.44 -1.33
C TRP A 18 28.97 12.79 -2.61
N LEU A 19 28.38 11.68 -3.07
CA LEU A 19 28.82 11.04 -4.30
C LEU A 19 28.55 11.90 -5.55
N PHE A 20 27.37 12.51 -5.68
CA PHE A 20 27.05 13.32 -6.86
C PHE A 20 27.79 14.65 -6.89
N ASP A 21 28.02 15.28 -5.73
CA ASP A 21 28.87 16.45 -5.56
C ASP A 21 30.26 16.23 -6.18
N HIS A 22 30.90 15.09 -5.87
CA HIS A 22 32.18 14.69 -6.47
C HIS A 22 32.10 14.32 -7.97
N LEU A 23 30.91 14.01 -8.50
CA LEU A 23 30.70 13.63 -9.91
C LEU A 23 30.22 14.80 -10.79
N THR A 24 29.64 15.87 -10.22
CA THR A 24 29.13 17.04 -10.95
C THR A 24 29.71 18.40 -10.51
N PRO A 25 30.98 18.53 -10.09
CA PRO A 25 31.52 19.74 -9.44
C PRO A 25 31.64 20.98 -10.35
N ASN A 26 31.36 20.84 -11.65
CA ASN A 26 31.44 21.93 -12.64
C ASN A 26 30.22 21.98 -13.59
N THR A 27 29.12 21.31 -13.25
CA THR A 27 27.91 21.33 -14.10
C THR A 27 27.15 22.66 -13.92
N PRO A 28 26.57 23.26 -14.98
CA PRO A 28 25.70 24.42 -14.82
C PRO A 28 24.50 24.10 -13.92
N GLY A 29 24.44 24.74 -12.73
CA GLY A 29 23.48 24.38 -11.67
C GLY A 29 23.90 23.20 -10.80
N GLY A 30 25.22 22.94 -10.67
CA GLY A 30 25.86 21.78 -10.03
C GLY A 30 25.15 21.24 -8.80
N ASP A 31 25.13 22.00 -7.71
CA ASP A 31 24.53 21.63 -6.42
C ASP A 31 23.05 21.24 -6.59
N GLY A 32 22.31 22.00 -7.41
CA GLY A 32 20.92 21.72 -7.76
C GLY A 32 20.73 20.37 -8.45
N ILE A 33 21.71 19.93 -9.24
CA ILE A 33 21.73 18.63 -9.91
C ILE A 33 22.20 17.54 -8.93
N ALA A 34 23.23 17.78 -8.11
CA ALA A 34 23.71 16.84 -7.10
C ALA A 34 22.61 16.50 -6.08
N TRP A 35 21.90 17.52 -5.55
CA TRP A 35 20.75 17.32 -4.68
C TRP A 35 19.57 16.66 -5.39
N ALA A 36 19.25 17.02 -6.64
CA ALA A 36 18.19 16.37 -7.39
C ALA A 36 18.48 14.87 -7.62
N LEU A 37 19.72 14.52 -8.01
CA LEU A 37 20.16 13.14 -8.16
C LEU A 37 20.20 12.39 -6.83
N SER A 38 20.60 13.03 -5.73
CA SER A 38 20.59 12.41 -4.40
C SER A 38 19.20 11.95 -3.98
N VAL A 39 18.17 12.75 -4.28
CA VAL A 39 16.76 12.38 -4.04
C VAL A 39 16.33 11.23 -4.96
N VAL A 40 16.71 11.25 -6.24
CA VAL A 40 16.39 10.17 -7.20
C VAL A 40 16.98 8.83 -6.74
N PHE A 41 18.27 8.79 -6.42
CA PHE A 41 18.98 7.57 -6.07
C PHE A 41 18.68 7.07 -4.65
N LEU A 42 18.28 7.96 -3.74
CA LEU A 42 17.63 7.60 -2.48
C LEU A 42 16.36 6.77 -2.72
N VAL A 43 15.49 7.18 -3.68
CA VAL A 43 14.31 6.37 -4.04
C VAL A 43 14.73 5.01 -4.58
N PHE A 44 15.69 4.97 -5.51
CA PHE A 44 16.17 3.72 -6.12
C PHE A 44 16.82 2.78 -5.09
N THR A 45 17.58 3.31 -4.13
CA THR A 45 18.22 2.54 -3.06
C THR A 45 17.20 1.89 -2.15
N LEU A 46 16.24 2.69 -1.64
CA LEU A 46 15.17 2.18 -0.80
C LEU A 46 14.31 1.16 -1.57
N ARG A 47 14.01 1.42 -2.83
CA ARG A 47 13.28 0.48 -3.70
C ARG A 47 14.05 -0.80 -4.04
N ALA A 48 15.38 -0.75 -4.15
CA ALA A 48 16.24 -1.92 -4.35
C ALA A 48 16.27 -2.81 -3.11
N ILE A 49 16.41 -2.22 -1.91
CA ILE A 49 16.29 -2.93 -0.62
C ILE A 49 14.92 -3.65 -0.52
N LEU A 50 13.84 -2.97 -0.93
CA LEU A 50 12.49 -3.52 -0.92
C LEU A 50 12.16 -4.45 -2.11
N TYR A 51 13.10 -4.73 -3.02
CA TYR A 51 12.86 -5.57 -4.20
C TYR A 51 12.48 -7.02 -3.85
N LYS A 52 13.21 -7.67 -2.93
CA LYS A 52 12.91 -9.05 -2.49
C LYS A 52 11.51 -9.17 -1.82
N PRO A 53 11.13 -8.28 -0.88
CA PRO A 53 9.75 -8.18 -0.40
C PRO A 53 8.71 -7.99 -1.52
N PHE A 54 8.96 -7.09 -2.47
CA PHE A 54 8.04 -6.83 -3.60
C PHE A 54 7.82 -8.08 -4.45
N VAL A 55 8.87 -8.81 -4.86
CA VAL A 55 8.71 -10.05 -5.65
C VAL A 55 7.90 -11.12 -4.91
N LYS A 56 8.11 -11.29 -3.60
CA LYS A 56 7.30 -12.20 -2.77
C LYS A 56 5.81 -11.77 -2.75
N GLN A 57 5.55 -10.47 -2.66
CA GLN A 57 4.19 -9.94 -2.62
C GLN A 57 3.48 -9.98 -3.99
N VAL A 58 4.17 -9.73 -5.10
CA VAL A 58 3.61 -9.93 -6.44
C VAL A 58 3.23 -11.39 -6.67
N ARG A 59 4.10 -12.34 -6.30
CA ARG A 59 3.79 -13.79 -6.35
C ARG A 59 2.61 -14.17 -5.45
N THR A 60 2.44 -13.52 -4.31
CA THR A 60 1.29 -13.71 -3.41
C THR A 60 -0.01 -13.18 -4.03
N THR A 61 0.06 -12.02 -4.70
CA THR A 61 -1.07 -11.44 -5.46
C THR A 61 -1.46 -12.28 -6.67
N LYS A 62 -0.50 -12.86 -7.42
CA LYS A 62 -0.76 -13.85 -8.48
C LYS A 62 -1.57 -15.05 -7.96
N LYS A 63 -1.17 -15.66 -6.84
CA LYS A 63 -1.95 -16.77 -6.22
C LYS A 63 -3.39 -16.37 -5.86
N MET A 64 -3.61 -15.14 -5.41
CA MET A 64 -4.98 -14.64 -5.14
C MET A 64 -5.84 -14.55 -6.41
N GLN A 65 -5.23 -14.29 -7.57
CA GLN A 65 -5.92 -14.30 -8.87
C GLN A 65 -6.33 -15.71 -9.31
N GLU A 66 -5.52 -16.73 -9.00
CA GLU A 66 -5.84 -18.15 -9.26
C GLU A 66 -7.03 -18.64 -8.42
N ILE A 67 -7.14 -18.17 -7.16
CA ILE A 67 -8.19 -18.55 -6.21
C ILE A 67 -9.50 -17.76 -6.44
N ASN A 68 -9.45 -16.59 -7.09
CA ASN A 68 -10.60 -15.75 -7.40
C ASN A 68 -11.83 -16.48 -8.02
N PRO A 69 -11.70 -17.36 -9.05
CA PRO A 69 -12.86 -18.12 -9.57
C PRO A 69 -13.53 -19.02 -8.51
N GLN A 70 -12.76 -19.62 -7.60
CA GLN A 70 -13.31 -20.43 -6.51
C GLN A 70 -14.03 -19.55 -5.47
N LEU A 71 -13.45 -18.38 -5.11
CA LEU A 71 -14.12 -17.39 -4.27
C LEU A 71 -15.45 -16.92 -4.89
N GLN A 72 -15.53 -16.81 -6.22
CA GLN A 72 -16.78 -16.50 -6.92
C GLN A 72 -17.77 -17.67 -6.90
N ALA A 73 -17.31 -18.91 -7.01
CA ALA A 73 -18.17 -20.09 -6.84
C ALA A 73 -18.78 -20.13 -5.43
N ILE A 74 -18.01 -19.85 -4.37
CA ILE A 74 -18.49 -19.74 -2.99
C ILE A 74 -19.52 -18.60 -2.85
N ARG A 75 -19.23 -17.42 -3.40
CA ARG A 75 -20.17 -16.27 -3.40
C ARG A 75 -21.48 -16.58 -4.13
N LYS A 76 -21.45 -17.33 -5.24
CA LYS A 76 -22.64 -17.77 -5.98
C LYS A 76 -23.42 -18.84 -5.19
N LYS A 77 -22.73 -19.85 -4.63
CA LYS A 77 -23.31 -20.96 -3.85
C LYS A 77 -24.00 -20.49 -2.56
N TYR A 78 -23.42 -19.50 -1.87
CA TYR A 78 -23.91 -19.01 -0.57
C TYR A 78 -24.44 -17.57 -0.63
N ALA A 79 -24.91 -17.10 -1.79
CA ALA A 79 -25.39 -15.72 -1.97
C ALA A 79 -26.49 -15.27 -0.99
N LYS A 80 -27.26 -16.22 -0.43
CA LYS A 80 -28.32 -15.98 0.57
C LYS A 80 -27.88 -16.16 2.03
N ASP A 81 -26.67 -16.70 2.28
CA ASP A 81 -26.15 -17.01 3.61
C ASP A 81 -24.76 -16.36 3.79
N ARG A 82 -24.75 -15.14 4.31
CA ARG A 82 -23.51 -14.37 4.51
C ARG A 82 -22.58 -14.98 5.56
N VAL A 83 -23.11 -15.73 6.53
CA VAL A 83 -22.29 -16.34 7.58
C VAL A 83 -21.49 -17.48 6.96
N LYS A 84 -22.18 -18.42 6.30
CA LYS A 84 -21.56 -19.57 5.65
C LYS A 84 -20.70 -19.20 4.44
N MET A 85 -21.09 -18.17 3.69
CA MET A 85 -20.23 -17.58 2.65
C MET A 85 -18.90 -17.08 3.23
N THR A 86 -18.93 -16.44 4.41
CA THR A 86 -17.72 -15.91 5.06
C THR A 86 -16.85 -17.04 5.62
N GLU A 87 -17.47 -18.03 6.25
CA GLU A 87 -16.79 -19.24 6.76
C GLU A 87 -16.10 -20.02 5.63
N GLU A 88 -16.81 -20.35 4.55
CA GLU A 88 -16.26 -21.08 3.40
C GLU A 88 -15.20 -20.26 2.66
N MET A 89 -15.35 -18.92 2.56
CA MET A 89 -14.28 -18.06 2.04
C MET A 89 -13.02 -18.09 2.92
N GLN A 90 -13.14 -18.08 4.25
CA GLN A 90 -12.00 -18.22 5.16
C GLN A 90 -11.38 -19.62 5.10
N LYS A 91 -12.20 -20.67 4.96
CA LYS A 91 -11.76 -22.06 4.82
C LYS A 91 -10.92 -22.23 3.55
N LEU A 92 -11.41 -21.75 2.41
CA LEU A 92 -10.68 -21.77 1.14
C LEU A 92 -9.35 -21.00 1.22
N GLN A 93 -9.33 -19.84 1.88
CA GLN A 93 -8.09 -19.08 2.10
C GLN A 93 -7.07 -19.84 2.95
N LYS A 94 -7.52 -20.56 3.99
CA LYS A 94 -6.67 -21.43 4.83
C LYS A 94 -6.15 -22.65 4.06
N GLU A 95 -7.02 -23.33 3.31
CA GLU A 95 -6.67 -24.51 2.49
C GLU A 95 -5.61 -24.17 1.42
N HIS A 96 -5.70 -23.00 0.80
CA HIS A 96 -4.70 -22.51 -0.16
C HIS A 96 -3.50 -21.76 0.49
N GLY A 97 -3.40 -21.74 1.82
CA GLY A 97 -2.29 -21.12 2.55
C GLY A 97 -2.13 -19.62 2.32
N PHE A 98 -3.23 -18.91 2.00
CA PHE A 98 -3.21 -17.51 1.59
C PHE A 98 -3.62 -16.57 2.73
N ASN A 99 -2.83 -15.53 2.97
CA ASN A 99 -3.13 -14.47 3.93
C ASN A 99 -3.45 -13.14 3.21
N PRO A 100 -4.70 -12.61 3.29
CA PRO A 100 -5.08 -11.34 2.67
C PRO A 100 -4.19 -10.15 3.05
N LEU A 101 -3.63 -10.12 4.26
CA LEU A 101 -2.79 -9.01 4.74
C LEU A 101 -1.44 -8.94 4.03
N LEU A 102 -0.95 -10.05 3.47
CA LEU A 102 0.26 -10.04 2.63
C LEU A 102 0.01 -9.34 1.28
N GLY A 103 -1.23 -9.26 0.82
CA GLY A 103 -1.60 -8.54 -0.39
C GLY A 103 -1.40 -7.02 -0.28
N CYS A 104 -1.76 -6.43 0.85
CA CYS A 104 -1.62 -4.98 1.11
C CYS A 104 -0.27 -4.56 1.72
N LEU A 105 0.63 -5.52 1.99
CA LEU A 105 1.96 -5.30 2.57
C LEU A 105 2.78 -4.12 1.96
N PRO A 106 2.78 -3.85 0.63
CA PRO A 106 3.60 -2.76 0.09
C PRO A 106 3.08 -1.38 0.51
N MET A 107 1.78 -1.25 0.79
CA MET A 107 1.22 0.01 1.29
C MET A 107 1.74 0.29 2.71
N PHE A 108 1.71 -0.70 3.59
CA PHE A 108 2.29 -0.62 4.94
C PHE A 108 3.81 -0.44 4.94
N MET A 109 4.52 -0.93 3.91
CA MET A 109 5.97 -0.80 3.79
C MET A 109 6.40 0.53 3.13
N GLN A 110 5.59 1.07 2.21
CA GLN A 110 5.85 2.34 1.52
C GLN A 110 5.45 3.56 2.38
N ILE A 111 4.42 3.47 3.22
CA ILE A 111 3.96 4.59 4.07
C ILE A 111 5.08 5.10 5.00
N PRO A 112 5.78 4.26 5.79
CA PRO A 112 6.90 4.70 6.63
C PRO A 112 8.05 5.33 5.82
N VAL A 113 8.37 4.75 4.66
CA VAL A 113 9.40 5.28 3.74
C VAL A 113 9.02 6.67 3.23
N PHE A 114 7.77 6.86 2.80
CA PHE A 114 7.28 8.15 2.33
C PHE A 114 7.24 9.19 3.44
N ILE A 115 6.73 8.84 4.63
CA ILE A 115 6.74 9.75 5.80
C ILE A 115 8.17 10.14 6.16
N GLY A 116 9.10 9.17 6.14
CA GLY A 116 10.52 9.39 6.40
C GLY A 116 11.11 10.46 5.48
N LEU A 117 10.94 10.26 4.18
CA LEU A 117 11.45 11.17 3.14
C LEU A 117 10.76 12.53 3.14
N PHE A 118 9.44 12.54 3.21
CA PHE A 118 8.61 13.75 3.22
C PHE A 118 9.00 14.67 4.39
N HIS A 119 9.22 14.08 5.56
CA HIS A 119 9.65 14.81 6.75
C HIS A 119 11.06 15.38 6.58
N VAL A 120 12.05 14.59 6.18
CA VAL A 120 13.45 15.05 5.96
C VAL A 120 13.49 16.19 4.92
N LEU A 121 12.77 16.06 3.80
CA LEU A 121 12.73 17.07 2.74
C LEU A 121 12.01 18.36 3.15
N ARG A 122 10.88 18.30 3.89
CA ARG A 122 10.26 19.53 4.43
C ARG A 122 11.08 20.14 5.56
N SER A 123 11.83 19.34 6.31
CA SER A 123 12.69 19.80 7.42
C SER A 123 13.95 20.55 6.99
N PHE A 124 14.17 20.80 5.70
CA PHE A 124 15.11 21.82 5.25
C PHE A 124 14.52 23.24 5.34
N ASN A 125 13.23 23.43 5.00
CA ASN A 125 12.57 24.74 5.13
C ASN A 125 11.51 24.72 6.24
N ARG A 126 11.88 25.21 7.42
CA ARG A 126 11.08 25.11 8.64
C ARG A 126 10.18 26.32 8.93
N MET A 127 10.15 27.30 8.01
CA MET A 127 9.31 28.52 8.09
C MET A 127 7.81 28.25 8.20
N GLY A 128 7.31 27.19 7.55
CA GLY A 128 5.90 26.81 7.62
C GLY A 128 5.53 26.14 8.95
N THR A 129 4.23 25.88 9.15
CA THR A 129 3.69 25.21 10.35
C THR A 129 3.18 23.78 10.08
N GLY A 130 3.51 23.22 8.92
CA GLY A 130 3.12 21.86 8.52
C GLY A 130 4.05 20.76 9.06
N MET A 131 3.75 19.50 8.74
CA MET A 131 4.59 18.36 9.12
C MET A 131 6.04 18.54 8.61
N GLY A 132 7.01 18.49 9.52
CA GLY A 132 8.44 18.71 9.24
C GLY A 132 8.87 20.18 9.29
N GLN A 133 7.96 21.10 9.58
CA GLN A 133 8.23 22.53 9.71
C GLN A 133 7.81 23.00 11.11
N LEU A 134 8.38 24.12 11.59
CA LEU A 134 8.34 24.49 13.01
C LEU A 134 7.89 25.94 13.26
N GLY A 135 7.57 26.71 12.21
CA GLY A 135 7.25 28.14 12.33
C GLY A 135 8.46 29.03 12.65
N MET A 136 9.67 28.52 12.42
CA MET A 136 10.95 29.15 12.75
C MET A 136 11.31 30.29 11.80
N GLY A 137 12.24 31.16 12.23
CA GLY A 137 12.80 32.21 11.37
C GLY A 137 13.58 31.65 10.17
N ALA A 138 13.87 32.48 9.17
CA ALA A 138 14.61 32.05 7.98
C ALA A 138 16.10 31.83 8.28
N GLU A 139 16.71 32.76 9.01
CA GLU A 139 18.06 32.67 9.55
C GLU A 139 18.21 31.47 10.51
N GLU A 140 17.24 31.27 11.40
CA GLU A 140 17.13 30.11 12.30
C GLU A 140 16.97 28.78 11.51
N THR A 141 16.17 28.79 10.45
CA THR A 141 15.99 27.64 9.55
C THR A 141 17.30 27.27 8.85
N ARG A 142 18.10 28.27 8.42
CA ARG A 142 19.38 28.11 7.73
C ARG A 142 20.54 27.72 8.66
N SER A 143 20.53 28.17 9.91
CA SER A 143 21.61 27.91 10.89
C SER A 143 21.50 26.57 11.62
N ILE A 144 20.35 25.90 11.61
CA ILE A 144 20.13 24.62 12.29
C ILE A 144 20.24 23.44 11.30
N GLY A 145 21.14 22.49 11.56
CA GLY A 145 21.31 21.26 10.76
C GLY A 145 20.05 20.37 10.67
N ASN A 146 19.99 19.45 9.71
CA ASN A 146 18.84 18.60 9.40
C ASN A 146 19.22 17.11 9.47
N TYR A 147 19.04 16.47 10.63
CA TYR A 147 19.49 15.10 10.90
C TYR A 147 21.00 14.95 10.65
N VAL A 148 21.44 14.19 9.64
CA VAL A 148 22.85 14.06 9.27
C VAL A 148 23.45 15.34 8.66
N PHE A 149 22.60 16.19 8.05
CA PHE A 149 23.07 17.39 7.36
C PHE A 149 23.45 18.47 8.36
N ASN A 150 24.66 19.02 8.25
CA ASN A 150 25.07 20.17 9.04
C ASN A 150 24.38 21.47 8.54
N ALA A 151 24.63 22.60 9.20
CA ALA A 151 24.04 23.89 8.80
C ALA A 151 24.40 24.29 7.37
N ASP A 152 25.66 24.10 6.97
CA ASP A 152 26.16 24.46 5.63
C ASP A 152 25.47 23.64 4.53
N GLN A 153 25.25 22.34 4.76
CA GLN A 153 24.50 21.47 3.86
C GLN A 153 23.00 21.81 3.83
N VAL A 154 22.43 22.32 4.92
CA VAL A 154 21.05 22.85 4.93
C VAL A 154 20.94 24.11 4.09
N GLN A 155 21.88 25.05 4.23
CA GLN A 155 21.97 26.25 3.40
C GLN A 155 22.16 25.91 1.92
N ASN A 156 23.09 25.01 1.62
CA ASN A 156 23.37 24.55 0.27
C ASN A 156 22.13 23.91 -0.39
N PHE A 157 21.35 23.08 0.32
CA PHE A 157 20.08 22.54 -0.20
C PHE A 157 18.99 23.61 -0.39
N LEU A 158 18.93 24.63 0.47
CA LEU A 158 18.00 25.75 0.34
C LEU A 158 18.34 26.66 -0.85
N ASP A 159 19.63 26.79 -1.16
CA ASP A 159 20.15 27.55 -2.30
C ASP A 159 20.13 26.73 -3.60
N ALA A 160 20.13 25.40 -3.54
CA ALA A 160 20.13 24.47 -4.68
C ALA A 160 19.02 24.74 -5.73
N ARG A 161 19.43 25.24 -6.91
CA ARG A 161 18.55 25.58 -8.04
C ARG A 161 18.50 24.48 -9.09
N LEU A 162 17.33 23.84 -9.27
CA LEU A 162 17.05 22.99 -10.43
C LEU A 162 16.32 23.82 -11.49
N PHE A 163 16.95 24.07 -12.64
CA PHE A 163 16.45 24.98 -13.70
C PHE A 163 16.03 26.37 -13.18
N GLY A 164 16.78 26.94 -12.23
CA GLY A 164 16.47 28.23 -11.60
C GLY A 164 15.37 28.18 -10.52
N VAL A 165 14.92 26.99 -10.11
CA VAL A 165 13.88 26.80 -9.08
C VAL A 165 14.49 26.15 -7.83
N PRO A 166 14.30 26.71 -6.62
CA PRO A 166 14.78 26.08 -5.38
C PRO A 166 14.10 24.73 -5.13
N LEU A 167 14.87 23.68 -4.82
CA LEU A 167 14.35 22.31 -4.65
C LEU A 167 13.28 22.15 -3.55
N SER A 168 13.34 22.99 -2.52
CA SER A 168 12.38 23.05 -1.40
C SER A 168 11.14 23.91 -1.68
N SER A 169 11.07 24.64 -2.80
CA SER A 169 9.96 25.55 -3.13
C SER A 169 8.75 24.83 -3.74
N TYR A 170 7.56 25.43 -3.61
CA TYR A 170 6.32 24.94 -4.25
C TYR A 170 5.40 26.08 -4.71
N VAL A 171 4.53 25.79 -5.69
CA VAL A 171 3.78 26.82 -6.44
C VAL A 171 2.82 27.61 -5.55
N THR A 172 2.12 26.95 -4.63
CA THR A 172 1.17 27.59 -3.71
C THR A 172 1.80 28.22 -2.47
N GLN A 173 3.14 28.19 -2.34
CA GLN A 173 3.84 28.67 -1.15
C GLN A 173 3.65 30.19 -0.91
N PRO A 174 3.49 30.64 0.35
CA PRO A 174 3.57 32.05 0.72
C PRO A 174 4.91 32.67 0.31
N LYS A 175 4.89 33.89 -0.25
CA LYS A 175 6.11 34.62 -0.63
C LYS A 175 7.00 34.96 0.58
N THR A 176 6.44 35.01 1.78
CA THR A 176 7.17 35.23 3.04
C THR A 176 8.12 34.09 3.38
N GLU A 177 7.84 32.86 2.94
CA GLU A 177 8.74 31.71 3.16
C GLU A 177 9.93 31.67 2.19
N TRP A 178 9.84 32.37 1.05
CA TRP A 178 10.85 32.33 0.00
C TRP A 178 12.21 32.89 0.42
N VAL A 179 12.22 33.73 1.45
CA VAL A 179 13.43 34.31 2.02
C VAL A 179 14.34 33.27 2.71
N ALA A 180 13.88 32.04 2.91
CA ALA A 180 14.74 30.92 3.32
C ALA A 180 15.64 30.39 2.18
N PHE A 181 15.26 30.59 0.91
CA PHE A 181 15.92 30.05 -0.28
C PHE A 181 16.96 30.99 -0.92
N VAL A 182 17.25 32.11 -0.26
CA VAL A 182 18.28 33.07 -0.66
C VAL A 182 19.39 33.07 0.39
N GLN A 183 20.60 33.48 -0.02
CA GLN A 183 21.71 33.70 0.90
C GLN A 183 21.42 34.88 1.84
N TRP A 184 22.04 34.84 3.02
CA TRP A 184 21.92 35.89 4.05
C TRP A 184 23.32 36.40 4.38
N ASP A 185 23.48 37.71 4.41
CA ASP A 185 24.71 38.41 4.79
C ASP A 185 24.40 39.38 5.92
N ASN A 186 25.07 39.22 7.07
CA ASN A 186 24.90 40.07 8.26
C ASN A 186 23.42 40.32 8.67
N GLY A 187 22.57 39.29 8.61
CA GLY A 187 21.13 39.37 8.91
C GLY A 187 20.25 39.96 7.80
N ILE A 188 20.82 40.26 6.64
CA ILE A 188 20.12 40.80 5.46
C ILE A 188 19.99 39.70 4.39
N PRO A 189 18.78 39.37 3.92
CA PRO A 189 18.58 38.42 2.83
C PRO A 189 18.91 39.03 1.46
N ALA A 190 19.53 38.24 0.59
CA ALA A 190 19.73 38.61 -0.81
C ALA A 190 18.39 38.70 -1.57
N ALA A 191 18.41 39.36 -2.75
CA ALA A 191 17.24 39.52 -3.59
C ALA A 191 16.69 38.16 -4.09
N ILE A 192 15.37 38.02 -4.13
CA ILE A 192 14.71 36.79 -4.61
C ILE A 192 14.81 36.72 -6.14
N ASP A 193 15.54 35.72 -6.63
CA ASP A 193 15.88 35.44 -8.02
C ASP A 193 14.78 34.70 -8.82
N PHE A 194 13.81 34.09 -8.15
CA PHE A 194 12.76 33.27 -8.77
C PHE A 194 11.33 33.82 -8.57
N THR A 195 10.36 33.21 -9.25
CA THR A 195 8.93 33.61 -9.17
C THR A 195 8.02 32.37 -9.16
N ARG A 196 6.73 32.55 -8.84
CA ARG A 196 5.72 31.47 -8.98
C ARG A 196 5.63 30.95 -10.43
N GLY A 197 5.94 31.79 -11.43
CA GLY A 197 6.03 31.39 -12.83
C GLY A 197 7.16 30.39 -13.05
N HIS A 198 8.36 30.68 -12.56
CA HIS A 198 9.51 29.76 -12.65
C HIS A 198 9.21 28.42 -11.98
N ILE A 199 8.66 28.42 -10.75
CA ILE A 199 8.26 27.17 -10.07
C ILE A 199 7.21 26.41 -10.91
N ALA A 200 6.18 27.08 -11.42
CA ALA A 200 5.12 26.44 -12.20
C ALA A 200 5.60 25.87 -13.54
N ILE A 201 6.55 26.54 -14.21
CA ILE A 201 7.15 26.08 -15.48
C ILE A 201 7.89 24.75 -15.29
N LEU A 202 8.55 24.53 -14.14
CA LEU A 202 9.15 23.23 -13.81
C LEU A 202 8.11 22.21 -13.33
N VAL A 203 7.24 22.61 -12.40
CA VAL A 203 6.28 21.71 -11.73
C VAL A 203 5.22 21.16 -12.68
N VAL A 204 4.60 21.98 -13.54
CA VAL A 204 3.44 21.55 -14.34
C VAL A 204 3.79 20.45 -15.35
N PRO A 205 4.84 20.57 -16.20
CA PRO A 205 5.24 19.49 -17.10
C PRO A 205 5.64 18.21 -16.34
N MET A 206 6.34 18.37 -15.21
CA MET A 206 6.75 17.27 -14.35
C MET A 206 5.55 16.50 -13.76
N MET A 207 4.50 17.21 -13.36
CA MET A 207 3.27 16.58 -12.87
C MET A 207 2.44 15.94 -13.99
N ILE A 208 2.48 16.47 -15.22
CA ILE A 208 1.91 15.80 -16.39
C ILE A 208 2.64 14.47 -16.64
N VAL A 209 3.98 14.47 -16.65
CA VAL A 209 4.79 13.25 -16.81
C VAL A 209 4.53 12.23 -15.69
N ALA A 210 4.46 12.68 -14.43
CA ALA A 210 4.15 11.82 -13.28
C ALA A 210 2.71 11.24 -13.34
N SER A 211 1.74 12.05 -13.79
CA SER A 211 0.35 11.64 -13.99
C SER A 211 0.23 10.57 -15.09
N VAL A 212 0.80 10.83 -16.28
CA VAL A 212 0.84 9.89 -17.41
C VAL A 212 1.55 8.59 -17.02
N SER A 213 2.69 8.68 -16.34
CA SER A 213 3.43 7.51 -15.84
C SER A 213 2.59 6.69 -14.85
N THR A 214 1.85 7.35 -13.95
CA THR A 214 0.95 6.67 -13.00
C THR A 214 -0.20 6.01 -13.74
N HIS A 215 -0.80 6.67 -14.74
CA HIS A 215 -1.86 6.10 -15.58
C HIS A 215 -1.36 4.86 -16.35
N MET A 216 -0.15 4.89 -16.92
CA MET A 216 0.48 3.75 -17.59
C MET A 216 0.76 2.59 -16.60
N ASN A 217 1.30 2.88 -15.42
CA ASN A 217 1.51 1.90 -14.35
C ASN A 217 0.18 1.25 -13.90
N SER A 218 -0.90 2.03 -13.76
CA SER A 218 -2.24 1.54 -13.47
C SER A 218 -2.83 0.70 -14.61
N ARG A 219 -2.68 1.11 -15.88
CA ARG A 219 -3.12 0.31 -17.04
C ARG A 219 -2.41 -1.04 -17.11
N ALA A 220 -1.10 -1.07 -16.91
CA ALA A 220 -0.32 -2.31 -16.86
C ALA A 220 -0.72 -3.20 -15.67
N SER A 221 -1.17 -2.62 -14.55
CA SER A 221 -1.71 -3.39 -13.43
C SER A 221 -3.11 -3.95 -13.70
N VAL A 222 -3.99 -3.19 -14.36
CA VAL A 222 -5.37 -3.60 -14.68
C VAL A 222 -5.40 -4.66 -15.78
N ALA A 223 -4.55 -4.53 -16.80
CA ALA A 223 -4.45 -5.51 -17.89
C ALA A 223 -3.99 -6.92 -17.44
N ARG A 224 -3.32 -7.01 -16.28
CA ARG A 224 -2.88 -8.27 -15.65
C ARG A 224 -3.93 -8.89 -14.70
N GLN A 225 -5.16 -8.37 -14.67
CA GLN A 225 -6.25 -8.95 -13.87
C GLN A 225 -7.03 -9.99 -14.70
N PRO A 226 -7.42 -11.15 -14.14
CA PRO A 226 -8.24 -12.13 -14.86
C PRO A 226 -9.63 -11.53 -15.15
N ALA A 227 -10.24 -11.90 -16.29
CA ALA A 227 -11.53 -11.34 -16.71
C ALA A 227 -12.62 -11.41 -15.63
N ALA A 228 -12.71 -12.54 -14.91
CA ALA A 228 -13.64 -12.70 -13.78
C ALA A 228 -13.45 -11.66 -12.66
N ALA A 229 -12.25 -11.11 -12.44
CA ALA A 229 -12.03 -10.03 -11.49
C ALA A 229 -12.61 -8.69 -11.98
N LEU A 230 -12.64 -8.46 -13.29
CA LEU A 230 -13.17 -7.24 -13.91
C LEU A 230 -14.71 -7.18 -13.87
N GLU A 231 -15.40 -8.32 -13.71
CA GLU A 231 -16.86 -8.37 -13.52
C GLU A 231 -17.28 -7.88 -12.12
N ASN A 232 -16.42 -7.99 -11.11
CA ASN A 232 -16.74 -7.61 -9.73
C ASN A 232 -16.86 -6.07 -9.59
N PRO A 233 -18.02 -5.52 -9.17
CA PRO A 233 -18.21 -4.06 -9.04
C PRO A 233 -17.17 -3.38 -8.14
N GLN A 234 -16.72 -4.03 -7.07
CA GLN A 234 -15.69 -3.50 -6.18
C GLN A 234 -14.33 -3.35 -6.89
N THR A 235 -13.96 -4.33 -7.72
CA THR A 235 -12.74 -4.26 -8.55
C THR A 235 -12.87 -3.17 -9.60
N ARG A 236 -14.03 -3.03 -10.26
CA ARG A 236 -14.27 -1.96 -11.25
C ARG A 236 -14.12 -0.57 -10.65
N ILE A 237 -14.62 -0.34 -9.44
CA ILE A 237 -14.44 0.93 -8.71
C ILE A 237 -12.95 1.17 -8.45
N MET A 238 -12.23 0.19 -7.89
CA MET A 238 -10.79 0.31 -7.62
C MET A 238 -9.99 0.58 -8.91
N ASN A 239 -10.32 -0.09 -10.01
CA ASN A 239 -9.67 0.11 -11.31
C ASN A 239 -9.94 1.52 -11.86
N ASN A 240 -11.17 2.03 -11.77
CA ASN A 240 -11.47 3.40 -12.18
C ASN A 240 -10.74 4.44 -11.33
N LEU A 241 -10.64 4.23 -10.01
CA LEU A 241 -9.86 5.10 -9.11
C LEU A 241 -8.37 5.08 -9.50
N ALA A 242 -7.80 3.91 -9.74
CA ALA A 242 -6.39 3.75 -10.13
C ALA A 242 -6.07 4.31 -11.53
N LEU A 243 -6.99 4.17 -12.49
CA LEU A 243 -6.80 4.61 -13.87
C LEU A 243 -6.99 6.12 -14.06
N TYR A 244 -7.89 6.75 -13.31
CA TYR A 244 -8.28 8.15 -13.56
C TYR A 244 -8.12 9.06 -12.35
N VAL A 245 -8.61 8.64 -11.17
CA VAL A 245 -8.62 9.52 -9.99
C VAL A 245 -7.23 9.71 -9.38
N PHE A 246 -6.39 8.66 -9.28
CA PHE A 246 -5.02 8.83 -8.78
C PHE A 246 -4.11 9.61 -9.75
N PRO A 247 -4.10 9.37 -11.08
CA PRO A 247 -3.37 10.23 -12.02
C PRO A 247 -3.82 11.69 -12.03
N LEU A 248 -5.13 11.96 -12.00
CA LEU A 248 -5.66 13.33 -11.90
C LEU A 248 -5.33 13.98 -10.55
N GLY A 249 -5.43 13.21 -9.46
CA GLY A 249 -5.05 13.66 -8.12
C GLY A 249 -3.58 14.06 -8.04
N ILE A 250 -2.67 13.26 -8.63
CA ILE A 250 -1.25 13.61 -8.75
C ILE A 250 -1.07 14.92 -9.53
N LEU A 251 -1.71 15.05 -10.70
CA LEU A 251 -1.61 16.26 -11.53
C LEU A 251 -2.06 17.52 -10.79
N VAL A 252 -3.18 17.46 -10.06
CA VAL A 252 -3.75 18.61 -9.34
C VAL A 252 -3.00 18.91 -8.04
N THR A 253 -2.52 17.89 -7.31
CA THR A 253 -1.92 18.09 -5.97
C THR A 253 -0.46 18.53 -5.99
N GLY A 254 0.29 18.31 -7.09
CA GLY A 254 1.72 18.65 -7.15
C GLY A 254 2.05 20.12 -6.87
N VAL A 255 1.13 21.05 -7.13
CA VAL A 255 1.31 22.49 -6.84
C VAL A 255 1.50 22.82 -5.35
N PHE A 256 1.11 21.89 -4.46
CA PHE A 256 1.23 22.02 -2.99
C PHE A 256 2.50 21.37 -2.41
N PHE A 257 3.32 20.70 -3.22
CA PHE A 257 4.44 19.90 -2.75
C PHE A 257 5.79 20.41 -3.29
N PRO A 258 6.84 20.48 -2.44
CA PRO A 258 8.20 20.85 -2.85
C PRO A 258 8.72 20.07 -4.06
N VAL A 259 9.48 20.72 -4.94
CA VAL A 259 10.07 20.11 -6.14
C VAL A 259 10.83 18.81 -5.81
N ALA A 260 11.56 18.75 -4.70
CA ALA A 260 12.22 17.52 -4.23
C ALA A 260 11.25 16.34 -3.95
N ILE A 261 10.05 16.62 -3.42
CA ILE A 261 9.01 15.58 -3.22
C ILE A 261 8.40 15.15 -4.56
N LEU A 262 8.36 16.04 -5.56
CA LEU A 262 7.97 15.69 -6.92
C LEU A 262 9.04 14.84 -7.63
N LEU A 263 10.33 15.12 -7.42
CA LEU A 263 11.44 14.30 -7.91
C LEU A 263 11.34 12.87 -7.37
N TYR A 264 10.99 12.72 -6.08
CA TYR A 264 10.66 11.42 -5.51
C TYR A 264 9.51 10.74 -6.26
N TRP A 265 8.39 11.43 -6.51
CA TRP A 265 7.23 10.83 -7.22
C TRP A 265 7.55 10.39 -8.65
N MET A 266 8.34 11.18 -9.37
CA MET A 266 8.80 10.84 -10.72
C MET A 266 9.72 9.62 -10.70
N SER A 267 10.74 9.62 -9.84
CA SER A 267 11.67 8.51 -9.64
C SER A 267 10.96 7.22 -9.22
N ASN A 268 10.00 7.34 -8.30
CA ASN A 268 9.17 6.24 -7.81
C ASN A 268 8.29 5.64 -8.92
N ASN A 269 7.80 6.46 -9.85
CA ASN A 269 7.05 6.00 -11.03
C ASN A 269 7.95 5.32 -12.07
N ILE A 270 9.12 5.88 -12.38
CA ILE A 270 10.14 5.30 -13.27
C ILE A 270 10.57 3.93 -12.74
N TRP A 271 10.94 3.84 -11.46
CA TRP A 271 11.28 2.58 -10.82
C TRP A 271 10.10 1.60 -10.85
N THR A 272 8.89 2.04 -10.51
CA THR A 272 7.71 1.15 -10.52
C THR A 272 7.44 0.58 -11.92
N TYR A 273 7.62 1.38 -12.98
CA TYR A 273 7.49 0.92 -14.36
C TYR A 273 8.54 -0.16 -14.68
N GLY A 274 9.83 0.12 -14.47
CA GLY A 274 10.91 -0.84 -14.73
C GLY A 274 10.79 -2.12 -13.89
N GLN A 275 10.55 -1.98 -12.58
CA GLN A 275 10.36 -3.08 -11.65
C GLN A 275 9.18 -3.98 -12.05
N GLN A 276 8.05 -3.40 -12.49
CA GLN A 276 6.92 -4.21 -12.97
C GLN A 276 7.30 -5.01 -14.22
N HIS A 277 7.92 -4.41 -15.23
CA HIS A 277 8.25 -5.11 -16.47
C HIS A 277 9.25 -6.26 -16.23
N ILE A 278 10.26 -6.04 -15.39
CA ILE A 278 11.23 -7.08 -15.01
C ILE A 278 10.53 -8.20 -14.22
N VAL A 279 9.79 -7.88 -13.15
CA VAL A 279 9.23 -8.89 -12.23
C VAL A 279 8.08 -9.68 -12.85
N PHE A 280 7.17 -9.04 -13.58
CA PHE A 280 6.09 -9.77 -14.26
C PHE A 280 6.63 -10.61 -15.42
N GLY A 281 7.55 -10.08 -16.23
CA GLY A 281 8.18 -10.85 -17.32
C GLY A 281 9.02 -12.03 -16.83
N GLN A 282 9.62 -11.95 -15.63
CA GLN A 282 10.25 -13.10 -14.97
C GLN A 282 9.21 -14.16 -14.56
N ILE A 283 8.12 -13.77 -13.90
CA ILE A 283 7.06 -14.69 -13.45
C ILE A 283 6.35 -15.34 -14.64
N GLU A 284 6.14 -14.61 -15.73
CA GLU A 284 5.52 -15.13 -16.97
C GLU A 284 6.42 -16.19 -17.62
N LYS A 285 7.74 -15.98 -17.68
CA LYS A 285 8.70 -17.01 -18.13
C LYS A 285 8.76 -18.23 -17.20
N GLU A 286 8.70 -18.04 -15.88
CA GLU A 286 8.62 -19.14 -14.90
C GLU A 286 7.34 -19.97 -15.12
N GLU A 287 6.20 -19.32 -15.37
CA GLU A 287 4.95 -20.00 -15.69
C GLU A 287 5.00 -20.75 -17.03
N GLU A 288 5.60 -20.18 -18.08
CA GLU A 288 5.73 -20.82 -19.39
C GLU A 288 6.61 -22.06 -19.35
N ALA A 289 7.78 -21.97 -18.71
CA ALA A 289 8.64 -23.14 -18.47
C ALA A 289 7.91 -24.21 -17.65
N ALA A 290 7.14 -23.82 -16.62
CA ALA A 290 6.34 -24.75 -15.83
C ALA A 290 5.17 -25.37 -16.63
N LYS A 291 4.60 -24.67 -17.62
CA LYS A 291 3.60 -25.20 -18.55
C LYS A 291 4.23 -26.18 -19.54
N GLN A 292 5.38 -25.85 -20.12
CA GLN A 292 6.15 -26.71 -21.03
C GLN A 292 6.58 -28.02 -20.35
N ALA A 293 7.24 -27.95 -19.19
CA ALA A 293 7.65 -29.13 -18.43
C ALA A 293 6.48 -30.04 -18.01
N LYS A 294 5.28 -29.48 -17.78
CA LYS A 294 4.04 -30.26 -17.56
C LYS A 294 3.53 -30.93 -18.84
N GLN A 295 3.66 -30.29 -20.00
CA GLN A 295 3.31 -30.89 -21.29
C GLN A 295 4.30 -32.00 -21.68
N GLU A 296 5.61 -31.80 -21.47
CA GLU A 296 6.65 -32.80 -21.71
C GLU A 296 6.45 -34.03 -20.84
N LYS A 297 6.21 -33.85 -19.52
CA LYS A 297 5.85 -34.97 -18.63
C LYS A 297 4.56 -35.67 -19.05
N ARG A 298 3.57 -34.96 -19.62
CA ARG A 298 2.38 -35.59 -20.23
C ARG A 298 2.66 -36.33 -21.53
N LYS A 299 3.66 -35.91 -22.33
CA LYS A 299 4.10 -36.61 -23.55
C LYS A 299 4.93 -37.86 -23.22
N ALA A 300 5.87 -37.76 -22.28
CA ALA A 300 6.67 -38.88 -21.80
C ALA A 300 5.83 -39.96 -21.11
N ASN A 301 4.80 -39.56 -20.36
CA ASN A 301 3.85 -40.47 -19.72
C ASN A 301 2.65 -40.84 -20.63
N ALA A 302 2.68 -40.51 -21.93
CA ALA A 302 1.63 -40.92 -22.86
C ALA A 302 1.85 -42.38 -23.30
N PRO A 303 0.83 -43.26 -23.27
CA PRO A 303 0.95 -44.59 -23.83
C PRO A 303 1.15 -44.51 -25.35
N GLN A 304 1.98 -45.41 -25.89
CA GLN A 304 2.31 -45.40 -27.32
C GLN A 304 1.05 -45.57 -28.21
N PRO A 305 0.93 -44.84 -29.33
CA PRO A 305 -0.18 -45.00 -30.26
C PRO A 305 -0.30 -46.46 -30.74
N GLY A 306 -1.46 -47.08 -30.50
CA GLY A 306 -1.70 -48.50 -30.81
C GLY A 306 -1.68 -49.45 -29.60
N ALA A 307 -1.26 -48.99 -28.41
CA ALA A 307 -1.32 -49.78 -27.19
C ALA A 307 -2.77 -50.11 -26.78
N ARG A 308 -3.27 -51.29 -27.16
CA ARG A 308 -4.61 -51.78 -26.81
C ARG A 308 -4.72 -51.94 -25.27
N PRO A 309 -5.79 -51.46 -24.61
CA PRO A 309 -5.99 -51.69 -23.19
C PRO A 309 -6.14 -53.19 -22.91
N ASN A 310 -5.19 -53.79 -22.19
CA ASN A 310 -5.20 -55.24 -21.97
C ASN A 310 -6.28 -55.62 -20.93
N ARG A 311 -7.46 -55.98 -21.44
CA ARG A 311 -8.71 -56.17 -20.67
C ARG A 311 -8.64 -57.30 -19.63
N THR A 312 -7.65 -58.19 -19.72
CA THR A 312 -7.48 -59.38 -18.85
C THR A 312 -7.06 -59.08 -17.40
N LYS A 313 -6.72 -57.84 -17.04
CA LYS A 313 -6.51 -57.42 -15.63
C LYS A 313 -7.62 -56.59 -15.00
N ARG A 314 -8.83 -56.54 -15.59
CA ARG A 314 -10.04 -56.01 -14.91
C ARG A 314 -10.77 -57.13 -14.16
N GLY A 315 -10.13 -57.71 -13.14
CA GLY A 315 -10.59 -59.00 -12.61
C GLY A 315 -10.09 -59.50 -11.25
N VAL A 316 -9.64 -58.64 -10.32
CA VAL A 316 -9.78 -58.88 -8.86
C VAL A 316 -9.94 -57.52 -8.19
N ALA A 317 -11.00 -57.33 -7.41
CA ALA A 317 -11.06 -56.24 -6.45
C ALA A 317 -10.33 -56.71 -5.18
N ALA A 318 -9.17 -56.12 -4.88
CA ALA A 318 -8.44 -56.45 -3.66
C ALA A 318 -9.29 -56.05 -2.43
N PRO A 319 -9.55 -56.95 -1.47
CA PRO A 319 -10.20 -56.58 -0.22
C PRO A 319 -9.35 -55.57 0.52
N ALA A 320 -9.98 -54.55 1.11
CA ALA A 320 -9.31 -53.64 2.03
C ALA A 320 -9.00 -54.39 3.34
N LYS A 321 -7.85 -55.06 3.42
CA LYS A 321 -7.28 -55.47 4.70
C LYS A 321 -6.86 -54.20 5.45
N ALA A 322 -7.43 -54.00 6.64
CA ALA A 322 -6.86 -53.08 7.61
C ALA A 322 -5.51 -53.63 8.07
N ALA A 323 -4.48 -52.79 8.06
CA ALA A 323 -3.23 -53.02 8.77
C ALA A 323 -3.30 -52.23 10.08
N ASP A 324 -3.89 -52.86 11.11
CA ASP A 324 -3.46 -52.61 12.48
C ASP A 324 -2.29 -53.55 12.71
N GLU A 325 -1.11 -52.99 12.95
CA GLU A 325 0.09 -53.75 13.28
C GLU A 325 0.88 -52.92 14.29
N SER A 326 0.65 -53.24 15.57
CA SER A 326 1.46 -52.78 16.69
C SER A 326 2.77 -53.58 16.75
N ALA A 327 3.83 -52.98 17.31
CA ALA A 327 5.09 -53.69 17.59
C ALA A 327 4.84 -54.86 18.58
N ASP A 328 5.63 -55.93 18.62
CA ASP A 328 7.08 -55.93 18.90
C ASP A 328 7.71 -57.35 18.71
N SER A 329 8.95 -57.54 19.21
CA SER A 329 9.69 -58.81 19.49
C SER A 329 10.54 -59.47 18.38
N ASP A 330 11.83 -59.11 18.41
CA ASP A 330 13.03 -59.96 18.61
C ASP A 330 13.35 -61.22 17.75
N GLY A 331 14.62 -61.29 17.30
CA GLY A 331 15.30 -62.49 16.80
C GLY A 331 16.72 -62.26 16.26
N ALA A 332 17.75 -62.82 16.90
CA ALA A 332 19.21 -62.66 16.60
C ALA A 332 19.65 -63.16 15.20
N GLY A 333 20.86 -62.89 14.65
CA GLY A 333 22.08 -62.18 15.11
C GLY A 333 22.82 -61.55 13.89
N THR A 334 24.11 -61.16 13.86
CA THR A 334 25.33 -61.62 14.57
C THR A 334 26.49 -60.61 14.31
N GLU A 335 27.35 -60.33 15.30
CA GLU A 335 28.71 -59.71 15.20
C GLU A 335 28.90 -58.33 14.51
N SER A 336 29.98 -57.55 14.70
CA SER A 336 30.90 -57.38 15.86
C SER A 336 31.76 -56.11 15.66
N SER A 337 31.85 -55.23 16.67
CA SER A 337 33.03 -54.38 16.96
C SER A 337 32.82 -53.55 18.23
N SER A 338 33.88 -53.37 19.02
CA SER A 338 33.89 -52.76 20.35
C SER A 338 34.50 -51.35 20.38
N VAL A 339 34.08 -50.54 21.38
CA VAL A 339 34.83 -49.69 22.34
C VAL A 339 33.73 -48.93 23.13
N ASP A 340 33.43 -49.20 24.41
CA ASP A 340 34.13 -48.84 25.66
C ASP A 340 34.25 -47.30 25.89
N MET A 341 34.08 -46.67 27.06
CA MET A 341 33.60 -47.10 28.38
C MET A 341 33.00 -45.89 29.16
N THR A 342 32.03 -46.15 30.04
CA THR A 342 31.79 -45.59 31.42
C THR A 342 30.34 -45.17 31.80
N LYS A 343 30.07 -45.18 33.12
CA LYS A 343 28.81 -44.99 33.87
C LYS A 343 29.17 -44.37 35.25
N PRO A 344 28.25 -44.00 36.18
CA PRO A 344 26.77 -43.82 36.13
C PRO A 344 26.39 -42.32 36.36
N GLY A 345 25.20 -41.85 36.73
CA GLY A 345 23.85 -42.44 36.91
C GLY A 345 23.33 -42.46 38.37
N GLN A 346 22.23 -41.74 38.68
CA GLN A 346 21.50 -41.82 39.97
C GLN A 346 19.96 -41.75 39.82
N LYS A 347 19.25 -42.23 40.85
CA LYS A 347 17.80 -42.41 41.06
C LYS A 347 17.57 -42.56 42.60
N PRO A 348 16.35 -42.61 43.15
CA PRO A 348 15.14 -41.81 42.86
C PRO A 348 14.41 -41.35 44.16
N THR A 349 13.38 -40.48 44.08
CA THR A 349 12.36 -40.35 45.16
C THR A 349 10.95 -39.99 44.66
N LYS A 350 9.95 -40.42 45.44
CA LYS A 350 8.47 -40.25 45.36
C LYS A 350 7.91 -40.59 46.77
N PRO A 351 6.60 -40.50 47.11
CA PRO A 351 5.43 -40.00 46.37
C PRO A 351 4.71 -38.83 47.12
N GLN A 352 3.67 -38.17 46.59
CA GLN A 352 2.20 -38.41 46.77
C GLN A 352 1.47 -37.08 46.42
N ALA A 353 0.16 -36.95 46.18
CA ALA A 353 -0.91 -37.84 45.71
C ALA A 353 -2.14 -36.99 45.26
N GLY A 354 -3.04 -37.56 44.43
CA GLY A 354 -4.32 -36.93 44.00
C GLY A 354 -4.20 -35.87 42.88
N ALA A 355 -5.18 -35.68 41.97
CA ALA A 355 -6.38 -36.46 41.65
C ALA A 355 -6.69 -36.34 40.12
N LYS A 356 -7.56 -37.20 39.56
CA LYS A 356 -7.88 -37.23 38.10
C LYS A 356 -9.15 -36.41 37.74
N PRO A 357 -9.29 -35.94 36.48
CA PRO A 357 -10.36 -35.04 36.04
C PRO A 357 -11.64 -35.73 35.56
N ALA A 358 -12.74 -34.97 35.49
CA ALA A 358 -14.02 -35.36 34.88
C ALA A 358 -14.24 -34.72 33.48
N ALA A 359 -15.19 -35.25 32.71
CA ALA A 359 -15.27 -35.06 31.26
C ALA A 359 -16.40 -34.14 30.74
N LYS A 360 -16.35 -33.81 29.44
CA LYS A 360 -17.41 -33.12 28.68
C LYS A 360 -18.64 -34.01 28.46
N PRO A 361 -19.85 -33.43 28.38
CA PRO A 361 -20.96 -33.94 27.58
C PRO A 361 -21.10 -33.19 26.23
N ALA A 362 -21.89 -33.78 25.32
CA ALA A 362 -22.26 -33.24 24.00
C ALA A 362 -23.78 -33.54 23.74
N PRO A 363 -24.41 -33.24 22.58
CA PRO A 363 -25.54 -32.31 22.63
C PRO A 363 -26.90 -32.83 22.12
N GLY A 364 -27.97 -32.21 22.62
CA GLY A 364 -29.19 -31.95 21.85
C GLY A 364 -30.45 -32.75 22.23
N ALA A 365 -31.46 -32.04 22.77
CA ALA A 365 -32.87 -32.46 22.74
C ALA A 365 -33.81 -31.25 22.90
N LYS A 366 -34.95 -31.29 22.20
CA LYS A 366 -36.16 -30.46 22.41
C LYS A 366 -37.33 -31.31 21.89
N PRO A 367 -38.41 -31.52 22.66
CA PRO A 367 -39.55 -30.60 22.67
C PRO A 367 -39.64 -29.89 24.06
N ALA A 368 -40.74 -29.32 24.57
CA ALA A 368 -42.12 -29.17 24.10
C ALA A 368 -42.68 -27.78 24.48
N ALA A 369 -43.96 -27.69 24.88
CA ALA A 369 -44.62 -26.51 25.41
C ALA A 369 -45.41 -26.85 26.68
N GLY A 370 -45.58 -25.87 27.57
CA GLY A 370 -46.42 -25.96 28.77
C GLY A 370 -46.71 -24.54 29.27
N ALA A 371 -47.98 -24.22 29.51
CA ALA A 371 -48.43 -22.86 29.80
C ALA A 371 -49.25 -22.79 31.09
N ASN A 372 -49.09 -21.71 31.87
CA ASN A 372 -50.26 -21.08 32.51
C ASN A 372 -50.02 -19.67 33.08
N ARG A 373 -51.16 -18.95 33.21
CA ARG A 373 -51.52 -17.83 34.11
C ARG A 373 -50.46 -16.73 34.37
N LYS A 374 -50.62 -15.51 33.85
CA LYS A 374 -51.66 -14.48 34.15
C LYS A 374 -51.66 -13.93 35.59
N SER A 375 -51.16 -12.70 35.71
CA SER A 375 -51.90 -11.55 36.28
C SER A 375 -51.55 -10.31 35.43
N GLY A 376 -52.39 -9.26 35.33
CA GLY A 376 -53.81 -9.18 35.66
C GLY A 376 -54.34 -7.74 35.68
N SER A 377 -55.38 -7.43 34.87
CA SER A 377 -56.17 -6.18 34.90
C SER A 377 -55.45 -4.88 34.49
N ALA A 378 -56.09 -3.80 34.00
CA ALA A 378 -57.22 -3.67 33.07
C ALA A 378 -57.23 -2.22 32.50
N GLY A 379 -57.78 -2.01 31.31
CA GLY A 379 -57.87 -0.66 30.70
C GLY A 379 -58.58 -0.63 29.35
N LYS A 380 -59.91 -0.46 29.37
CA LYS A 380 -60.73 -0.07 28.21
C LYS A 380 -60.68 1.48 28.07
N SER A 381 -61.14 2.17 27.01
CA SER A 381 -61.93 1.84 25.81
C SER A 381 -61.77 2.94 24.76
N SER A 382 -62.06 2.64 23.48
CA SER A 382 -62.37 3.59 22.38
C SER A 382 -61.33 4.69 22.05
N GLY A 383 -61.34 5.35 20.89
CA GLY A 383 -62.12 5.14 19.67
C GLY A 383 -62.57 6.48 19.07
N GLY A 384 -61.87 6.94 18.02
CA GLY A 384 -62.19 8.21 17.36
C GLY A 384 -61.40 8.41 16.06
N LYS A 385 -62.08 8.88 15.02
CA LYS A 385 -61.45 9.36 13.77
C LYS A 385 -60.89 10.76 13.99
N SER A 386 -59.80 11.12 13.32
CA SER A 386 -59.61 12.49 12.86
C SER A 386 -58.76 12.54 11.59
N SER A 387 -59.13 13.40 10.65
CA SER A 387 -58.42 13.65 9.39
C SER A 387 -57.73 15.01 9.45
N GLY A 388 -56.44 15.06 9.06
CA GLY A 388 -55.63 16.28 9.08
C GLY A 388 -54.68 16.35 7.88
N GLY A 389 -55.20 16.76 6.72
CA GLY A 389 -54.38 17.01 5.53
C GLY A 389 -53.90 18.46 5.43
N ARG A 390 -52.84 18.71 4.64
CA ARG A 390 -52.49 20.06 4.15
C ARG A 390 -51.92 19.98 2.73
N SER A 391 -52.20 21.00 1.91
CA SER A 391 -52.22 20.89 0.45
C SER A 391 -50.93 21.31 -0.28
N LYS A 392 -50.84 20.95 -1.56
CA LYS A 392 -50.00 21.58 -2.60
C LYS A 392 -50.72 22.79 -3.24
N GLY A 393 -49.94 23.63 -3.95
CA GLY A 393 -50.41 24.69 -4.86
C GLY A 393 -50.12 26.11 -4.33
N GLY A 394 -49.57 27.06 -5.12
CA GLY A 394 -49.10 26.94 -6.49
C GLY A 394 -48.32 28.16 -7.03
N SER A 395 -47.76 27.97 -8.23
CA SER A 395 -47.03 28.87 -9.15
C SER A 395 -47.48 30.35 -9.28
N GLY A 396 -46.53 31.28 -9.56
CA GLY A 396 -46.84 32.55 -10.26
C GLY A 396 -45.78 33.67 -10.23
N GLY A 397 -45.25 34.08 -11.40
CA GLY A 397 -44.52 35.35 -11.64
C GLY A 397 -43.06 35.46 -11.14
N GLY A 398 -42.20 36.33 -11.68
CA GLY A 398 -42.32 37.25 -12.84
C GLY A 398 -40.99 38.00 -13.11
N LYS A 399 -40.75 38.52 -14.33
CA LYS A 399 -39.55 39.30 -14.71
C LYS A 399 -39.82 40.81 -14.80
N GLY A 400 -38.86 41.62 -14.36
CA GLY A 400 -38.70 43.07 -14.64
C GLY A 400 -37.40 43.54 -13.96
N VAL A 401 -36.34 44.00 -14.65
CA VAL A 401 -36.19 45.20 -15.51
C VAL A 401 -36.39 46.50 -14.73
N GLY A 402 -35.29 47.21 -14.49
CA GLY A 402 -35.23 48.59 -14.00
C GLY A 402 -34.04 49.32 -14.63
N LYS A 403 -34.20 50.57 -15.07
CA LYS A 403 -33.21 51.29 -15.90
C LYS A 403 -33.34 52.82 -15.75
N GLY A 404 -32.32 53.48 -15.18
CA GLY A 404 -32.36 54.93 -14.82
C GLY A 404 -33.31 55.24 -13.65
N SER A 405 -33.35 56.43 -13.04
CA SER A 405 -32.52 57.65 -13.10
C SER A 405 -32.96 58.58 -11.92
N ALA A 406 -32.28 59.65 -11.48
CA ALA A 406 -31.03 60.32 -11.89
C ALA A 406 -30.38 61.09 -10.72
N ALA A 407 -29.15 61.60 -10.94
CA ALA A 407 -28.51 62.79 -10.35
C ALA A 407 -28.87 63.33 -8.94
N LYS A 408 -27.84 63.46 -8.09
CA LYS A 408 -27.49 64.78 -7.51
C LYS A 408 -25.97 64.95 -7.39
N ARG A 409 -25.50 66.20 -7.50
CA ARG A 409 -24.07 66.57 -7.49
C ARG A 409 -23.60 66.88 -6.06
N ASN A 410 -22.32 66.65 -5.79
CA ASN A 410 -21.48 67.65 -5.12
C ASN A 410 -19.99 67.45 -5.50
N ARG A 411 -19.22 68.55 -5.52
CA ARG A 411 -17.81 68.60 -5.96
C ARG A 411 -17.17 69.86 -5.36
N SER A 412 -15.88 69.80 -5.01
CA SER A 412 -15.13 70.84 -4.28
C SER A 412 -15.56 70.98 -2.81
N GLY A 413 -14.71 71.26 -1.83
CA GLY A 413 -13.26 71.50 -1.86
C GLY A 413 -12.90 72.96 -1.57
N GLY A 414 -12.16 73.21 -0.48
CA GLY A 414 -11.67 74.55 -0.11
C GLY A 414 -11.29 74.66 1.37
N LYS A 415 -10.00 74.98 1.60
CA LYS A 415 -9.29 75.14 2.88
C LYS A 415 -9.03 73.85 3.67
#